data_AF-A0A7G8VFC6-F1
#
_entry.id   AF-A0A7G8VFC6-F1
#
_cell.length_a   1.000
_cell.length_b   1.000
_cell.length_c   1.000
_cell.angle_alpha   90.00
_cell.angle_beta   90.00
_cell.angle_gamma   90.00
#
_symmetry.space_group_name_H-M   'P 1'
#
loop_
_entity.id
_entity.type
_entity.pdbx_description
1 polymer ?
#
loop_
_entity_poly.entity_id
_entity_poly.type
_entity_poly.pdbx_seq_one_letter_code
_entity_poly.pdbx_strand_id
1 'polypeptide(L)'
;MEWLTILMLEKPKTVIGWGKALFTAGGLATIVGIWGVLALRAIAVPAKLGITDAVTRSLADAYPALPTWWIPESAAGFAMSIGIAAVGVWLVMATKHLNRTFR
;
A
#
# COMPACT_ATOMS: atom_id res chain seq x y z
N MET A 1 -4.81 -23.20 -8.04
CA MET A 1 -5.86 -22.15 -8.00
C MET A 1 -7.22 -22.68 -7.56
N GLU A 2 -7.48 -23.99 -7.66
CA GLU A 2 -8.79 -24.58 -7.33
C GLU A 2 -9.24 -24.36 -5.88
N TRP A 3 -8.31 -24.39 -4.92
CA TRP A 3 -8.63 -24.14 -3.51
C TRP A 3 -9.24 -22.75 -3.26
N LEU A 4 -8.77 -21.74 -4.01
CA LEU A 4 -9.20 -20.35 -3.85
C LEU A 4 -10.58 -20.15 -4.50
N THR A 5 -10.84 -20.81 -5.64
CA THR A 5 -12.16 -20.83 -6.27
C THR A 5 -13.20 -21.57 -5.43
N ILE A 6 -12.82 -22.68 -4.77
CA ILE A 6 -13.71 -23.39 -3.82
C ILE A 6 -14.07 -22.46 -2.66
N LEU A 7 -13.08 -21.78 -2.08
CA LEU A 7 -13.32 -20.80 -1.01
C LEU A 7 -14.19 -19.62 -1.44
N MET A 8 -14.04 -19.15 -2.69
CA MET A 8 -14.89 -18.11 -3.27
C MET A 8 -16.36 -18.55 -3.43
N LEU A 9 -16.59 -19.85 -3.67
CA LEU A 9 -17.93 -20.43 -3.82
C LEU A 9 -18.56 -20.77 -2.45
N GLU A 10 -17.80 -21.38 -1.53
CA GLU A 10 -18.29 -21.79 -0.21
C GLU A 10 -18.50 -20.60 0.74
N LYS A 11 -17.58 -19.63 0.75
CA LYS A 11 -17.59 -18.49 1.69
C LYS A 11 -17.28 -17.16 0.98
N PRO A 12 -18.10 -16.73 0.00
CA PRO A 12 -17.84 -15.52 -0.79
C PRO A 12 -17.71 -14.26 0.07
N LYS A 13 -18.48 -14.16 1.16
CA LYS A 13 -18.43 -12.99 2.08
C LYS A 13 -17.06 -12.85 2.76
N THR A 14 -16.44 -13.95 3.15
CA THR A 14 -15.12 -13.95 3.81
C THR A 14 -14.03 -13.52 2.84
N VAL A 15 -14.03 -14.10 1.62
CA VAL A 15 -13.04 -13.76 0.59
C VAL A 15 -13.18 -12.30 0.16
N ILE A 16 -14.41 -11.78 0.02
CA ILE A 16 -14.65 -10.36 -0.22
C ILE A 16 -14.12 -9.49 0.95
N GLY A 17 -14.29 -9.94 2.19
CA GLY A 17 -13.73 -9.26 3.37
C GLY A 17 -12.21 -9.15 3.31
N TRP A 18 -11.53 -10.22 2.92
CA TRP A 18 -10.06 -10.24 2.76
C TRP A 18 -9.60 -9.32 1.64
N GLY A 19 -10.29 -9.35 0.49
CA GLY A 19 -10.00 -8.45 -0.61
C GLY A 19 -10.18 -6.97 -0.24
N LYS A 20 -11.22 -6.65 0.53
CA LYS A 20 -11.41 -5.30 1.09
C LYS A 20 -10.28 -4.92 2.06
N ALA A 21 -9.89 -5.83 2.95
CA ALA A 21 -8.81 -5.58 3.90
C ALA A 21 -7.48 -5.30 3.18
N LEU A 22 -7.15 -6.09 2.16
CA LEU A 22 -5.98 -5.88 1.31
C LEU A 22 -6.05 -4.54 0.56
N PHE A 23 -7.21 -4.21 0.00
CA PHE A 23 -7.41 -2.91 -0.66
C PHE A 23 -7.22 -1.73 0.30
N THR A 24 -7.81 -1.80 1.49
CA THR A 24 -7.67 -0.74 2.50
C THR A 24 -6.23 -0.64 3.00
N ALA A 25 -5.56 -1.76 3.27
CA ALA A 25 -4.16 -1.77 3.71
C ALA A 25 -3.23 -1.20 2.63
N GLY A 26 -3.34 -1.66 1.39
CA GLY A 26 -2.54 -1.15 0.26
C GLY A 26 -2.85 0.32 -0.06
N GLY A 27 -4.12 0.72 -0.01
CA GLY A 27 -4.54 2.11 -0.20
C GLY A 27 -4.00 3.04 0.87
N LEU A 28 -4.11 2.67 2.15
CA LEU A 28 -3.54 3.44 3.26
C LEU A 28 -2.02 3.55 3.15
N ALA A 29 -1.33 2.46 2.86
CA ALA A 29 0.12 2.48 2.66
C ALA A 29 0.52 3.42 1.51
N THR A 30 -0.26 3.46 0.43
CA THR A 30 -0.04 4.39 -0.69
C THR A 30 -0.22 5.84 -0.25
N ILE A 31 -1.30 6.16 0.46
CA ILE A 31 -1.57 7.51 0.96
C ILE A 31 -0.44 7.98 1.89
N VAL A 32 -0.06 7.15 2.86
CA VAL A 32 1.03 7.48 3.80
C VAL A 32 2.36 7.65 3.07
N GLY A 33 2.65 6.82 2.06
CA GLY A 33 3.80 7.00 1.17
C GLY A 33 3.83 8.36 0.49
N ILE A 34 2.68 8.86 0.01
CA ILE A 34 2.60 10.18 -0.66
C ILE A 34 2.99 11.29 0.31
N TRP A 35 2.42 11.24 1.51
CA TRP A 35 2.73 12.20 2.57
C TRP A 35 4.21 12.11 2.98
N GLY A 36 4.78 10.90 3.07
CA GLY A 36 6.19 10.70 3.35
C GLY A 36 7.10 11.34 2.31
N VAL A 37 6.87 11.07 1.03
CA VAL A 37 7.65 11.68 -0.06
C VAL A 37 7.52 13.21 -0.06
N LEU A 38 6.34 13.74 0.26
CA LEU A 38 6.13 15.19 0.35
C LEU A 38 6.92 15.81 1.51
N ALA A 39 6.93 15.16 2.68
CA ALA A 39 7.72 15.58 3.84
C ALA A 39 9.23 15.56 3.52
N LEU A 40 9.72 14.51 2.87
CA LEU A 40 11.13 14.43 2.44
C LEU A 40 11.49 15.55 1.46
N ARG A 41 10.61 15.85 0.50
CA ARG A 41 10.83 16.95 -0.44
C ARG A 41 10.86 18.30 0.27
N ALA A 42 10.00 18.53 1.26
CA ALA A 42 9.99 19.76 2.05
C ALA A 42 11.31 19.97 2.82
N ILE A 43 11.90 18.89 3.34
CA ILE A 43 13.19 18.92 4.06
C ILE A 43 14.38 19.05 3.09
N ALA A 44 14.28 18.47 1.89
CA ALA A 44 15.35 18.52 0.89
C ALA A 44 15.55 19.91 0.26
N VAL A 45 14.54 20.77 0.24
CA VAL A 45 14.63 22.15 -0.30
C VAL A 45 15.62 23.02 0.48
N PRO A 46 15.53 23.17 1.82
CA PRO A 46 16.51 23.92 2.59
C PRO A 46 17.91 23.26 2.63
N ALA A 47 18.01 21.93 2.55
CA ALA A 47 19.30 21.23 2.47
C ALA A 47 20.05 21.56 1.16
N LYS A 48 19.35 21.64 0.02
CA LYS A 48 19.95 22.03 -1.27
C LYS A 48 20.40 23.49 -1.33
N LEU A 49 19.89 24.34 -0.43
CA LEU A 49 20.28 25.75 -0.32
C LEU A 49 21.52 25.94 0.58
N GLY A 50 22.14 24.86 1.06
CA GLY A 50 23.34 24.92 1.92
C GLY A 50 23.05 25.42 3.34
N ILE A 51 21.78 25.43 3.75
CA ILE A 51 21.35 25.93 5.07
C ILE A 51 21.58 24.86 6.16
N THR A 52 21.74 23.59 5.79
CA THR A 52 21.96 22.46 6.71
C THR A 52 22.90 21.41 6.10
N ASP A 53 23.90 20.97 6.87
CA ASP A 53 24.91 19.97 6.45
C ASP A 53 24.38 18.52 6.41
N ALA A 54 23.18 18.27 6.95
CA ALA A 54 22.61 16.94 7.05
C ALA A 54 21.91 16.56 5.73
N VAL A 55 22.54 15.68 4.95
CA VAL A 55 21.90 15.01 3.80
C VAL A 55 20.90 13.98 4.34
N THR A 56 19.71 14.43 4.72
CA THR A 56 18.63 13.54 5.15
C THR A 56 18.11 12.75 3.93
N ARG A 57 18.43 11.46 3.86
CA ARG A 57 18.21 10.62 2.67
C ARG A 57 16.86 9.87 2.69
N SER A 58 16.27 9.66 3.87
CA SER A 58 15.02 8.91 4.08
C SER A 58 14.22 9.45 5.27
N LEU A 59 12.92 9.10 5.44
CA LEU A 59 12.19 9.52 6.65
C LEU A 59 12.75 8.83 7.89
N ALA A 60 13.33 7.64 7.75
CA ALA A 60 14.03 6.98 8.85
C ALA A 60 15.19 7.82 9.38
N ASP A 61 15.91 8.52 8.49
CA ASP A 61 16.97 9.45 8.89
C ASP A 61 16.40 10.75 9.48
N ALA A 62 15.27 11.22 8.98
CA ALA A 62 14.63 12.47 9.43
C ALA A 62 13.92 12.31 10.80
N TYR A 63 13.32 11.15 11.03
CA TYR A 63 12.52 10.84 12.22
C TYR A 63 12.89 9.45 12.77
N PRO A 64 14.10 9.27 13.33
CA PRO A 64 14.57 7.97 13.81
C PRO A 64 13.77 7.43 15.02
N ALA A 65 13.04 8.29 15.72
CA ALA A 65 12.15 7.90 16.80
C ALA A 65 10.82 7.26 16.32
N LEU A 66 10.51 7.36 15.03
CA LEU A 66 9.28 6.82 14.44
C LEU A 66 9.61 5.59 13.58
N PRO A 67 8.86 4.48 13.70
CA PRO A 67 9.03 3.34 12.82
C PRO A 67 8.46 3.68 11.44
N THR A 68 9.28 4.26 10.57
CA THR A 68 8.91 4.68 9.22
C THR A 68 9.26 3.67 8.13
N TRP A 69 9.87 2.53 8.50
CA TRP A 69 10.36 1.48 7.58
C TRP A 69 9.28 0.84 6.70
N TRP A 70 8.01 0.90 7.09
CA TRP A 70 6.87 0.38 6.32
C TRP A 70 6.29 1.41 5.34
N ILE A 71 6.73 2.67 5.41
CA ILE A 71 6.25 3.75 4.56
C ILE A 71 6.94 3.63 3.19
N PRO A 72 6.18 3.54 2.09
CA PRO A 72 6.77 3.46 0.77
C PRO A 72 7.32 4.83 0.37
N GLU A 73 8.61 5.04 0.59
CA GLU A 73 9.34 6.26 0.18
C GLU A 73 9.85 6.17 -1.27
N SER A 74 10.02 4.94 -1.77
CA SER A 74 10.57 4.67 -3.10
C SER A 74 9.49 4.33 -4.12
N ALA A 75 9.79 4.55 -5.41
CA ALA A 75 8.91 4.16 -6.51
C ALA A 75 8.55 2.66 -6.47
N ALA A 76 9.48 1.81 -6.04
CA ALA A 76 9.26 0.38 -5.85
C ALA A 76 8.28 0.09 -4.70
N GLY A 77 8.43 0.77 -3.56
CA GLY A 77 7.50 0.66 -2.43
C GLY A 77 6.09 1.08 -2.82
N PHE A 78 5.96 2.15 -3.60
CA PHE A 78 4.70 2.62 -4.17
C PHE A 78 4.06 1.62 -5.12
N ALA A 79 4.85 1.07 -6.05
CA ALA A 79 4.36 0.04 -6.97
C ALA A 79 3.85 -1.19 -6.20
N MET A 80 4.52 -1.55 -5.10
CA MET A 80 4.11 -2.66 -4.25
C MET A 80 2.80 -2.39 -3.50
N SER A 81 2.62 -1.21 -2.91
CA SER A 81 1.38 -0.85 -2.21
C SER A 81 0.18 -0.72 -3.16
N ILE A 82 0.39 -0.15 -4.35
CA ILE A 82 -0.60 -0.14 -5.43
C ILE A 82 -0.92 -1.57 -5.89
N GLY A 83 0.10 -2.43 -6.03
CA GLY A 83 -0.06 -3.83 -6.39
C GLY A 83 -0.92 -4.60 -5.38
N ILE A 84 -0.67 -4.42 -4.08
CA ILE A 84 -1.47 -5.02 -3.00
C ILE A 84 -2.93 -4.54 -3.09
N ALA A 85 -3.14 -3.25 -3.31
CA ALA A 85 -4.48 -2.70 -3.47
C ALA A 85 -5.20 -3.30 -4.70
N ALA A 86 -4.50 -3.40 -5.83
CA ALA A 86 -5.02 -4.00 -7.05
C ALA A 86 -5.39 -5.47 -6.87
N VAL A 87 -4.57 -6.24 -6.17
CA VAL A 87 -4.85 -7.64 -5.80
C VAL A 87 -6.11 -7.73 -4.93
N GLY A 88 -6.27 -6.83 -3.96
CA GLY A 88 -7.47 -6.75 -3.14
C GLY A 88 -8.74 -6.51 -3.96
N VAL A 89 -8.70 -5.56 -4.90
CA VAL A 89 -9.81 -5.29 -5.84
C VAL A 89 -10.11 -6.51 -6.70
N TRP A 90 -9.08 -7.12 -7.28
CA TRP A 90 -9.21 -8.31 -8.11
C TRP A 90 -9.89 -9.44 -7.34
N LEU A 91 -9.50 -9.69 -6.08
CA LEU A 91 -10.10 -10.71 -5.23
C LEU A 91 -11.60 -10.47 -5.02
N VAL A 92 -12.00 -9.22 -4.77
CA VAL A 92 -13.40 -8.84 -4.59
C VAL A 92 -14.18 -9.01 -5.90
N MET A 93 -13.63 -8.56 -7.02
CA MET A 93 -14.28 -8.65 -8.34
C MET A 93 -14.45 -10.11 -8.78
N ALA A 94 -13.40 -10.92 -8.68
CA ALA A 94 -13.43 -12.33 -9.03
C ALA A 94 -14.47 -13.10 -8.19
N THR A 95 -14.49 -12.89 -6.87
CA THR A 95 -15.46 -13.53 -5.98
C THR A 95 -16.89 -13.12 -6.31
N LYS A 96 -17.14 -11.82 -6.58
CA LYS A 96 -18.47 -11.33 -6.97
C LYS A 96 -18.92 -11.88 -8.32
N HIS A 97 -18.01 -12.00 -9.28
CA HIS A 97 -18.32 -12.57 -10.58
C HIS A 97 -18.70 -14.04 -10.46
N LEU A 98 -17.90 -14.84 -9.76
CA LEU A 98 -18.18 -16.26 -9.54
C LEU A 98 -19.52 -16.47 -8.81
N ASN A 99 -19.75 -15.73 -7.72
CA ASN A 99 -21.00 -15.82 -6.97
C ASN A 99 -22.25 -15.38 -7.75
N ARG A 100 -22.09 -14.61 -8.84
CA ARG A 100 -23.19 -14.22 -9.74
C ARG A 100 -23.41 -15.24 -10.86
N THR A 101 -22.37 -15.92 -11.31
CA THR A 101 -22.45 -16.90 -12.40
C THR A 101 -22.98 -18.25 -11.92
N PHE A 102 -22.71 -18.63 -10.67
CA PHE A 102 -23.12 -19.92 -10.09
C PHE A 102 -24.41 -19.85 -9.24
N ARG A 103 -25.11 -18.72 -9.23
CA ARG A 103 -26.36 -18.51 -8.51
C ARG A 103 -27.48 -18.20 -9.50
#